data_AF-A0A0C3MVR0-F1
#
_entry.id   AF-A0A0C3MVR0-F1
#
_cell.length_a   1.000
_cell.length_b   1.000
_cell.length_c   1.000
_cell.angle_alpha   90.00
_cell.angle_beta   90.00
_cell.angle_gamma   90.00
#
_symmetry.space_group_name_H-M   'P 1'
#
loop_
_entity.id
_entity.type
_entity.pdbx_description
1 polymer ?
#
loop_
_entity_poly.entity_id
_entity_poly.type
_entity_poly.pdbx_seq_one_letter_code
_entity_poly.pdbx_strand_id
1 'polypeptide(L)'
;MKQIIDAICSRGLPLRDIQNANRVNLLALLWALSLGGTSFLAHQGYLASTWVLASCFILHGAIGIWMLLAFKRFLRQLDEMERKIQLDALALAVGVSIIGFSLYSILDMADLLPDLKAAYLVVLLALTYMLGIIFGRLNYR
;
A
#
# COMPACT_ATOMS: atom_id res chain seq x y z
N MET A 1 -18.32 16.59 8.59
CA MET A 1 -16.91 16.55 9.07
C MET A 1 -16.66 15.45 10.10
N LYS A 2 -17.45 15.36 11.21
CA LYS A 2 -17.26 14.32 12.24
C LYS A 2 -17.24 12.89 11.68
N GLN A 3 -18.20 12.53 10.83
CA GLN A 3 -18.28 11.19 10.21
C GLN A 3 -17.05 10.81 9.37
N ILE A 4 -16.48 11.77 8.63
CA ILE A 4 -15.26 11.56 7.82
C ILE A 4 -14.06 11.34 8.74
N ILE A 5 -13.90 12.17 9.76
CA ILE A 5 -12.83 12.01 10.77
C ILE A 5 -12.97 10.66 11.46
N ASP A 6 -14.18 10.27 11.81
CA ASP A 6 -14.44 8.99 12.48
C ASP A 6 -14.14 7.79 11.56
N ALA A 7 -14.41 7.89 10.25
CA ALA A 7 -14.08 6.86 9.25
C ALA A 7 -12.56 6.73 9.04
N ILE A 8 -11.84 7.86 8.99
CA ILE A 8 -10.37 7.91 8.89
C ILE A 8 -9.74 7.34 10.16
N CYS A 9 -10.19 7.78 11.33
CA CYS A 9 -9.67 7.36 12.63
C CYS A 9 -10.14 5.96 13.04
N SER A 10 -10.87 5.23 12.19
CA SER A 10 -11.39 3.89 12.47
C SER A 10 -12.17 3.80 13.78
N ARG A 11 -12.86 4.88 14.18
CA ARG A 11 -13.57 4.92 15.46
C ARG A 11 -14.72 3.90 15.43
N GLY A 12 -14.86 3.11 16.49
CA GLY A 12 -15.91 2.09 16.57
C GLY A 12 -15.50 0.70 16.06
N LEU A 13 -14.28 0.52 15.53
CA LEU A 13 -13.74 -0.83 15.34
C LEU A 13 -13.33 -1.46 16.68
N PRO A 14 -13.41 -2.80 16.82
CA PRO A 14 -12.89 -3.50 18.00
C PRO A 14 -11.41 -3.20 18.23
N LEU A 15 -11.00 -3.07 19.50
CA LEU A 15 -9.60 -2.82 19.88
C LEU A 15 -8.62 -3.83 19.27
N ARG A 16 -9.03 -5.10 19.19
CA ARG A 16 -8.25 -6.17 18.56
C ARG A 16 -7.91 -5.86 17.10
N ASP A 17 -8.88 -5.35 16.35
CA ASP A 17 -8.73 -5.13 14.91
C ASP A 17 -7.87 -3.90 14.65
N ILE A 18 -7.98 -2.87 15.49
CA ILE A 18 -7.07 -1.72 15.51
C ILE A 18 -5.63 -2.16 15.81
N GLN A 19 -5.42 -3.04 16.80
CA GLN A 19 -4.08 -3.56 17.12
C GLN A 19 -3.48 -4.37 15.97
N ASN A 20 -4.29 -5.20 15.31
CA ASN A 20 -3.84 -5.96 14.14
C ASN A 20 -3.53 -5.05 12.95
N ALA A 21 -4.37 -4.03 12.70
CA ALA A 21 -4.11 -3.01 11.68
C ALA A 21 -2.81 -2.25 11.96
N ASN A 22 -2.56 -1.86 13.21
CA ASN A 22 -1.33 -1.16 13.61
C ASN A 22 -0.08 -2.01 13.37
N ARG A 23 -0.15 -3.34 13.56
CA ARG A 23 0.95 -4.24 13.21
C ARG A 23 1.24 -4.24 11.71
N VAL A 24 0.20 -4.30 10.89
CA VAL A 24 0.34 -4.21 9.42
C VAL A 24 0.93 -2.85 9.03
N ASN A 25 0.40 -1.75 9.59
CA ASN A 25 0.87 -0.39 9.31
C ASN A 25 2.34 -0.20 9.70
N LEU A 26 2.77 -0.74 10.85
CA LEU A 26 4.16 -0.71 11.27
C LEU A 26 5.07 -1.49 10.31
N LEU A 27 4.64 -2.68 9.86
CA LEU A 27 5.39 -3.45 8.86
C LEU A 27 5.43 -2.74 7.50
N ALA A 28 4.36 -2.06 7.11
CA ALA A 28 4.31 -1.25 5.89
C ALA A 28 5.23 -0.03 5.97
N LEU A 29 5.28 0.64 7.12
CA LEU A 29 6.24 1.73 7.37
C LEU A 29 7.67 1.21 7.33
N LEU A 30 7.96 0.08 7.97
CA LEU A 30 9.29 -0.54 7.96
C LEU A 30 9.69 -0.93 6.52
N TRP A 31 8.75 -1.50 5.76
CA TRP A 31 8.95 -1.83 4.35
C TRP A 31 9.27 -0.58 3.52
N ALA A 32 8.48 0.49 3.66
CA ALA A 32 8.68 1.75 2.93
C ALA A 32 10.01 2.43 3.31
N LEU A 33 10.37 2.45 4.59
CA LEU A 33 11.66 2.96 5.07
C LEU A 33 12.83 2.14 4.54
N SER A 34 12.70 0.80 4.49
CA SER A 34 13.73 -0.05 3.92
C SER A 34 13.90 0.17 2.40
N LEU A 35 12.82 0.41 1.66
CA LEU A 35 12.87 0.79 0.25
C LEU A 35 13.58 2.13 0.08
N GLY A 36 13.08 3.17 0.74
CA GLY A 36 13.62 4.53 0.63
C GLY A 36 15.09 4.61 1.06
N GLY A 37 15.44 3.96 2.17
CA GLY A 37 16.81 3.88 2.65
C GLY A 37 17.74 3.14 1.70
N THR A 38 17.34 1.97 1.21
CA THR A 38 18.15 1.19 0.25
C THR A 38 18.32 1.94 -1.07
N SER A 39 17.24 2.50 -1.62
CA SER A 39 17.29 3.29 -2.85
C SER A 39 18.15 4.54 -2.70
N PHE A 40 18.06 5.25 -1.57
CA PHE A 40 18.89 6.41 -1.29
C PHE A 40 20.37 6.04 -1.19
N LEU A 41 20.71 5.00 -0.41
CA LEU A 41 22.10 4.54 -0.27
C LEU A 41 22.67 4.03 -1.59
N ALA A 42 21.87 3.36 -2.42
CA ALA A 42 22.25 2.94 -3.77
C ALA A 42 22.55 4.16 -4.65
N HIS A 43 21.65 5.15 -4.66
CA HIS A 43 21.78 6.35 -5.47
C HIS A 43 23.03 7.17 -5.11
N GLN A 44 23.36 7.27 -3.82
CA GLN A 44 24.56 7.97 -3.35
C GLN A 44 25.86 7.17 -3.54
N GLY A 45 25.79 5.95 -4.10
CA GLY A 45 26.96 5.09 -4.34
C GLY A 45 27.50 4.36 -3.11
N TYR A 46 26.80 4.39 -1.97
CA TYR A 46 27.24 3.72 -0.73
C TYR A 46 27.06 2.20 -0.78
N LEU A 47 26.23 1.66 -1.68
CA LEU A 47 25.99 0.22 -1.86
C LEU A 47 26.84 -0.39 -2.99
N ALA A 48 28.15 -0.10 -3.02
CA ALA A 48 29.06 -0.58 -4.07
C ALA A 48 29.38 -2.08 -3.97
N SER A 49 29.28 -2.67 -2.76
CA SER A 49 29.53 -4.10 -2.56
C SER A 49 28.30 -4.93 -2.91
N THR A 50 28.47 -5.90 -3.82
CA THR A 50 27.43 -6.83 -4.25
C THR A 50 26.81 -7.57 -3.07
N TRP A 51 27.60 -7.96 -2.06
CA TRP A 51 27.11 -8.65 -0.87
C TRP A 51 26.23 -7.77 0.02
N VAL A 52 26.58 -6.49 0.15
CA VAL A 52 25.78 -5.52 0.92
C VAL A 52 24.46 -5.26 0.20
N LEU A 53 24.50 -5.03 -1.12
CA LEU A 53 23.30 -4.84 -1.93
C LEU A 53 22.38 -6.07 -1.88
N ALA A 54 22.93 -7.28 -2.01
CA ALA A 54 22.17 -8.53 -1.88
C ALA A 54 21.53 -8.67 -0.49
N SER A 55 22.24 -8.29 0.57
CA SER A 55 21.71 -8.31 1.93
C SER A 55 20.54 -7.33 2.10
N CYS A 56 20.68 -6.09 1.61
CA CYS A 56 19.59 -5.10 1.61
C CYS A 56 18.38 -5.58 0.81
N PHE A 57 18.60 -6.17 -0.37
CA PHE A 57 17.54 -6.74 -1.20
C PHE A 57 16.78 -7.86 -0.49
N ILE A 58 17.50 -8.83 0.11
CA ILE A 58 16.88 -9.94 0.85
C ILE A 58 16.10 -9.43 2.05
N LEU A 59 16.66 -8.49 2.82
CA LEU A 59 15.99 -7.89 3.97
C LEU A 59 14.72 -7.16 3.55
N HIS A 60 14.78 -6.34 2.49
CA HIS A 60 13.62 -5.63 1.95
C HIS A 60 12.52 -6.60 1.51
N GLY A 61 12.89 -7.66 0.78
CA GLY A 61 11.97 -8.71 0.36
C GLY A 61 11.35 -9.46 1.54
N ALA A 62 12.14 -9.80 2.56
CA ALA A 62 11.66 -10.48 3.76
C ALA A 62 10.65 -9.64 4.54
N ILE A 63 10.91 -8.33 4.71
CA ILE A 63 9.95 -7.40 5.32
C ILE A 63 8.66 -7.35 4.49
N GLY A 64 8.76 -7.30 3.17
CA GLY A 64 7.61 -7.30 2.26
C GLY A 64 6.76 -8.57 2.38
N ILE A 65 7.39 -9.76 2.41
CA ILE A 65 6.69 -11.04 2.62
C ILE A 65 6.01 -11.06 3.99
N TRP A 66 6.70 -10.59 5.04
CA TRP A 66 6.13 -10.56 6.38
C TRP A 66 4.94 -9.62 6.48
N MET A 67 5.04 -8.42 5.88
CA MET A 67 3.93 -7.48 5.73
C MET A 67 2.74 -8.12 5.02
N LEU A 68 2.95 -8.82 3.90
CA LEU A 68 1.89 -9.51 3.16
C LEU A 68 1.18 -10.57 4.01
N LEU A 69 1.95 -11.40 4.73
CA LEU A 69 1.39 -12.44 5.60
C LEU A 69 0.60 -11.82 6.77
N ALA A 70 1.10 -10.74 7.35
CA ALA A 70 0.42 -9.99 8.41
C ALA A 70 -0.88 -9.37 7.89
N PHE A 71 -0.87 -8.76 6.69
CA PHE A 71 -2.05 -8.18 6.07
C PHE A 71 -3.12 -9.24 5.76
N LYS A 72 -2.71 -10.38 5.20
CA LYS A 72 -3.61 -11.52 4.95
C LYS A 72 -4.23 -12.03 6.25
N ARG A 73 -3.47 -12.10 7.33
CA ARG A 73 -3.98 -12.48 8.66
C ARG A 73 -4.95 -11.44 9.21
N PHE A 74 -4.62 -10.16 9.09
CA PHE A 74 -5.49 -9.05 9.47
C PHE A 74 -6.85 -9.14 8.77
N LEU A 75 -6.88 -9.26 7.44
CA LEU A 75 -8.12 -9.38 6.67
C LEU A 75 -9.01 -10.55 7.11
N ARG A 76 -8.42 -11.66 7.53
CA ARG A 76 -9.16 -12.85 8.01
C ARG A 76 -9.75 -12.66 9.42
N GLN A 77 -9.20 -11.77 10.22
CA GLN A 77 -9.60 -11.54 11.61
C GLN A 77 -10.64 -10.41 11.76
N LEU A 78 -10.81 -9.61 10.72
CA LEU A 78 -11.87 -8.60 10.64
C LEU A 78 -13.25 -9.23 10.69
N ASP A 79 -14.22 -8.47 11.18
CA ASP A 79 -15.64 -8.78 11.01
C ASP A 79 -16.04 -8.81 9.52
N GLU A 80 -17.21 -9.36 9.23
CA GLU A 80 -17.66 -9.55 7.84
C GLU A 80 -17.84 -8.23 7.09
N MET A 81 -18.28 -7.18 7.77
CA MET A 81 -18.54 -5.87 7.17
C MET A 81 -17.23 -5.17 6.79
N GLU A 82 -16.31 -5.02 7.74
CA GLU A 82 -15.01 -4.38 7.50
C GLU A 82 -14.18 -5.22 6.52
N ARG A 83 -14.22 -6.56 6.59
CA ARG A 83 -13.56 -7.41 5.59
C ARG A 83 -14.11 -7.16 4.18
N LYS A 84 -15.43 -7.01 4.03
CA LYS A 84 -16.05 -6.67 2.74
C LYS A 84 -15.57 -5.31 2.25
N ILE A 85 -15.60 -4.28 3.10
CA ILE A 85 -15.10 -2.93 2.77
C ILE A 85 -13.66 -2.99 2.25
N GLN A 86 -12.78 -3.72 2.93
CA GLN A 86 -11.38 -3.88 2.54
C GLN A 86 -11.22 -4.56 1.18
N LEU A 87 -12.00 -5.62 0.91
CA LEU A 87 -11.95 -6.36 -0.35
C LEU A 87 -12.52 -5.54 -1.53
N ASP A 88 -13.63 -4.84 -1.32
CA ASP A 88 -14.23 -3.96 -2.32
C ASP A 88 -13.27 -2.81 -2.66
N ALA A 89 -12.63 -2.22 -1.64
CA ALA A 89 -11.62 -1.18 -1.83
C ALA A 89 -10.38 -1.72 -2.58
N LEU A 90 -9.94 -2.95 -2.30
CA LEU A 90 -8.83 -3.59 -2.99
C LEU A 90 -9.17 -3.86 -4.46
N ALA A 91 -10.38 -4.35 -4.75
CA ALA A 91 -10.86 -4.57 -6.11
C ALA A 91 -10.91 -3.26 -6.91
N LEU A 92 -11.42 -2.19 -6.30
CA LEU A 92 -11.44 -0.85 -6.89
C LEU A 92 -10.00 -0.37 -7.17
N ALA A 93 -9.12 -0.47 -6.18
CA ALA A 93 -7.74 -0.01 -6.30
C ALA A 93 -6.99 -0.73 -7.42
N VAL A 94 -7.13 -2.06 -7.51
CA VAL A 94 -6.51 -2.86 -8.59
C VAL A 94 -7.09 -2.47 -9.95
N GLY A 95 -8.42 -2.36 -10.08
CA GLY A 95 -9.07 -1.99 -11.34
C GLY A 95 -8.64 -0.61 -11.84
N VAL A 96 -8.70 0.41 -10.97
CA VAL A 96 -8.28 1.78 -11.30
C VAL A 96 -6.79 1.84 -11.64
N SER A 97 -5.95 1.10 -10.92
CA SER A 97 -4.51 1.07 -11.18
C SER A 97 -4.18 0.46 -12.54
N ILE A 98 -4.82 -0.64 -12.92
CA ILE A 98 -4.62 -1.29 -14.23
C ILE A 98 -5.08 -0.36 -15.36
N ILE A 99 -6.27 0.25 -15.22
CA ILE A 99 -6.82 1.16 -16.23
C ILE A 99 -5.94 2.42 -16.34
N GLY A 100 -5.56 3.02 -15.22
CA GLY A 100 -4.72 4.22 -15.21
C GLY A 100 -3.33 3.96 -15.80
N PHE A 101 -2.71 2.84 -15.43
CA PHE A 101 -1.41 2.43 -15.97
C PHE A 101 -1.46 2.16 -17.47
N SER A 102 -2.49 1.46 -17.97
CA SER A 102 -2.60 1.17 -19.40
C SER A 102 -2.84 2.43 -20.22
N LEU A 103 -3.69 3.35 -19.74
CA LEU A 103 -3.91 4.64 -20.39
C LEU A 103 -2.64 5.50 -20.41
N TYR A 104 -1.94 5.58 -19.27
CA TYR A 104 -0.68 6.33 -19.21
C TYR A 104 0.36 5.71 -20.14
N SER A 105 0.48 4.38 -20.16
CA SER A 105 1.44 3.68 -21.02
C SER A 105 1.22 3.96 -22.51
N ILE A 106 -0.03 4.10 -22.96
CA ILE A 106 -0.34 4.47 -24.36
C ILE A 106 0.16 5.89 -24.66
N LEU A 107 -0.05 6.82 -23.73
CA LEU A 107 0.37 8.22 -23.90
C LEU A 107 1.89 8.40 -23.81
N ASP A 108 2.54 7.62 -22.95
CA ASP A 108 4.01 7.53 -22.86
C ASP A 108 4.61 7.01 -24.17
N MET A 109 4.10 5.91 -24.72
CA MET A 109 4.52 5.37 -26.03
C MET A 109 4.29 6.33 -27.21
N ALA A 110 3.37 7.29 -27.06
CA ALA A 110 3.08 8.31 -28.06
C ALA A 110 3.90 9.60 -27.85
N ASP A 111 4.86 9.61 -26.92
CA ASP A 111 5.66 10.77 -26.51
C ASP A 111 4.80 11.98 -26.05
N LEU A 112 3.58 11.73 -25.57
CA LEU A 112 2.66 12.76 -25.08
C LEU A 112 2.79 13.02 -23.57
N LEU A 113 3.33 12.06 -22.82
CA LEU A 113 3.59 12.16 -21.38
C LEU A 113 5.02 11.74 -21.07
N PRO A 114 5.59 12.18 -19.92
CA PRO A 114 6.91 11.72 -19.48
C PRO A 114 6.92 10.22 -19.18
N ASP A 115 8.12 9.64 -19.20
CA ASP A 115 8.38 8.23 -18.91
C ASP A 115 7.54 7.69 -17.73
N LEU A 116 6.83 6.60 -17.98
CA LEU A 116 6.04 5.92 -16.98
C LEU A 116 6.93 5.32 -15.89
N LYS A 117 6.78 5.82 -14.66
CA LYS A 117 7.50 5.33 -13.48
C LYS A 117 6.65 4.35 -12.69
N ALA A 118 7.26 3.26 -12.21
CA ALA A 118 6.60 2.31 -11.32
C ALA A 118 5.99 2.97 -10.07
N ALA A 119 6.57 4.08 -9.61
CA ALA A 119 6.05 4.86 -8.49
C ALA A 119 4.62 5.41 -8.74
N TYR A 120 4.27 5.76 -9.98
CA TYR A 120 2.95 6.29 -10.32
C TYR A 120 1.86 5.23 -10.07
N LEU A 121 2.13 3.97 -10.44
CA LEU A 121 1.22 2.85 -10.19
C LEU A 121 1.02 2.61 -8.69
N VAL A 122 2.10 2.60 -7.90
CA VAL A 122 2.03 2.37 -6.45
C VAL A 122 1.23 3.46 -5.76
N VAL A 123 1.45 4.73 -6.13
CA VAL A 123 0.71 5.87 -5.57
C VAL A 123 -0.77 5.79 -5.95
N LEU A 124 -1.08 5.50 -7.23
CA LEU A 124 -2.46 5.37 -7.68
C LEU A 124 -3.20 4.27 -6.91
N LEU A 125 -2.58 3.09 -6.77
CA LEU A 125 -3.13 1.97 -6.01
C LEU A 125 -3.39 2.33 -4.55
N ALA A 126 -2.41 2.93 -3.88
CA ALA A 126 -2.51 3.29 -2.47
C ALA A 126 -3.60 4.34 -2.21
N LEU A 127 -3.67 5.38 -3.05
CA LEU A 127 -4.67 6.44 -2.93
C LEU A 127 -6.08 5.91 -3.19
N THR A 128 -6.26 5.14 -4.26
CA THR A 128 -7.58 4.56 -4.58
C THR A 128 -8.04 3.59 -3.49
N TYR A 129 -7.13 2.77 -2.96
CA TYR A 129 -7.45 1.86 -1.86
C TYR A 129 -7.87 2.62 -0.59
N MET A 130 -7.12 3.67 -0.22
CA MET A 130 -7.43 4.50 0.93
C MET A 130 -8.81 5.18 0.78
N LEU A 131 -9.07 5.76 -0.38
CA LEU A 131 -10.38 6.37 -0.68
C LEU A 131 -11.49 5.31 -0.65
N GLY A 132 -11.26 4.12 -1.21
CA GLY A 132 -12.21 3.02 -1.19
C GLY A 132 -12.60 2.59 0.23
N ILE A 133 -11.63 2.49 1.15
CA ILE A 133 -11.91 2.18 2.56
C ILE A 133 -12.73 3.31 3.20
N ILE A 134 -12.34 4.56 2.99
CA ILE A 134 -13.05 5.71 3.60
C ILE A 134 -14.50 5.74 3.11
N PHE A 135 -14.74 5.64 1.81
CA PHE A 135 -16.08 5.61 1.25
C PHE A 135 -16.89 4.40 1.70
N GLY A 136 -16.27 3.21 1.77
CA GLY A 136 -16.92 2.02 2.31
C GLY A 136 -17.39 2.24 3.74
N ARG A 137 -16.51 2.71 4.62
CA ARG A 137 -16.88 3.01 6.02
C ARG A 137 -17.94 4.09 6.15
N LEU A 138 -17.96 5.09 5.27
CA LEU A 138 -19.00 6.12 5.26
C LEU A 138 -20.36 5.59 4.82
N ASN A 139 -20.40 4.63 3.90
CA ASN A 139 -21.65 4.09 3.37
C ASN A 139 -22.30 3.03 4.27
N TYR A 140 -21.51 2.30 5.08
CA TYR A 140 -22.00 1.24 5.96
C TYR A 140 -22.18 1.68 7.43
N ARG A 141 -21.99 2.97 7.74
CA ARG A 141 -22.24 3.60 9.05
C ARG A 141 -23.51 4.43 9.01
#